data_AF-A0A4C2EE34-F1
#
_entry.id   AF-A0A4C2EE34-F1
#
_cell.length_a   1.000
_cell.length_b   1.000
_cell.length_c   1.000
_cell.angle_alpha   90.00
_cell.angle_beta   90.00
_cell.angle_gamma   90.00
#
_symmetry.space_group_name_H-M   'P 1'
#
loop_
_entity.id
_entity.type
_entity.pdbx_description
1 polymer ?
#
loop_
_entity_poly.entity_id
_entity_poly.type
_entity_poly.pdbx_seq_one_letter_code
_entity_poly.pdbx_strand_id
1 'polypeptide(L)'
;MADPAFPDVPTDRLRDGGWELVDESVETVFELPTARVEGATKVYDAAETREAVRDAVGLDHQWRFFFATALSFTPSLAPGIGPAMILPTVRSEAQSAFADELADRGFESIDRGRTERVRVDSGDRARLRTYSASLDLEAVDVTLSITGWVGVWHGDGFRIAAGAYPDQSLSSLLAIENPSETLRRTPSDYQSELLDLIRAVA
;
A
#
# COMPACT_ATOMS: atom_id res chain seq x y z
N MET A 1 -28.78 -4.46 -0.63
CA MET A 1 -27.41 -4.74 -0.17
C MET A 1 -26.74 -3.40 -0.05
N ALA A 2 -26.24 -3.02 1.12
CA ALA A 2 -25.41 -1.83 1.21
C ALA A 2 -24.12 -2.14 0.46
N ASP A 3 -23.77 -1.33 -0.52
CA ASP A 3 -22.44 -1.35 -1.13
C ASP A 3 -21.43 -1.18 0.02
N PRO A 4 -20.44 -2.07 0.20
CA PRO A 4 -19.48 -1.89 1.28
C PRO A 4 -18.77 -0.56 1.04
N ALA A 5 -18.83 0.29 2.06
CA ALA A 5 -18.28 1.63 1.96
C ALA A 5 -16.75 1.53 1.78
N PHE A 6 -16.26 1.94 0.62
CA PHE A 6 -14.83 2.13 0.38
C PHE A 6 -14.24 3.11 1.40
N PRO A 7 -12.95 2.99 1.73
CA PRO A 7 -12.31 3.92 2.64
C PRO A 7 -12.25 5.33 2.05
N ASP A 8 -12.27 6.31 2.95
CA ASP A 8 -11.97 7.69 2.62
C ASP A 8 -10.45 7.84 2.49
N VAL A 9 -10.03 8.52 1.44
CA VAL A 9 -8.62 8.72 1.08
C VAL A 9 -8.36 10.18 0.73
N PRO A 10 -7.13 10.70 0.93
CA PRO A 10 -6.81 12.10 0.71
C PRO A 10 -6.71 12.42 -0.81
N THR A 11 -7.86 12.50 -1.48
CA THR A 11 -7.95 12.60 -2.94
C THR A 11 -7.14 13.76 -3.52
N ASP A 12 -7.14 14.92 -2.86
CA ASP A 12 -6.35 16.08 -3.32
C ASP A 12 -4.84 15.83 -3.18
N ARG A 13 -4.38 15.20 -2.08
CA ARG A 13 -2.95 14.84 -1.92
C ARG A 13 -2.52 13.77 -2.93
N LEU A 14 -3.39 12.80 -3.21
CA LEU A 14 -3.14 11.78 -4.24
C LEU A 14 -3.01 12.43 -5.62
N ARG A 15 -3.93 13.33 -5.98
CA ARG A 15 -3.86 14.08 -7.25
C ARG A 15 -2.59 14.93 -7.34
N ASP A 16 -2.28 15.71 -6.31
CA ASP A 16 -1.10 16.58 -6.28
C ASP A 16 0.22 15.79 -6.26
N GLY A 17 0.17 14.54 -5.79
CA GLY A 17 1.30 13.60 -5.80
C GLY A 17 1.43 12.78 -7.09
N GLY A 18 0.60 13.02 -8.11
CA GLY A 18 0.63 12.31 -9.38
C GLY A 18 0.12 10.87 -9.31
N TRP A 19 -0.77 10.58 -8.34
CA TRP A 19 -1.40 9.28 -8.17
C TRP A 19 -2.72 9.18 -8.94
N GLU A 20 -2.98 8.02 -9.51
CA GLU A 20 -4.22 7.68 -10.20
C GLU A 20 -4.83 6.42 -9.60
N LEU A 21 -6.16 6.41 -9.45
CA LEU A 21 -6.92 5.24 -9.02
C LEU A 21 -6.98 4.26 -10.20
N VAL A 22 -6.39 3.07 -10.03
CA VAL A 22 -6.31 2.07 -11.10
C VAL A 22 -7.22 0.87 -10.88
N ASP A 23 -7.67 0.63 -9.64
CA ASP A 23 -8.65 -0.41 -9.33
C ASP A 23 -9.51 -0.04 -8.10
N GLU A 24 -10.77 -0.46 -8.15
CA GLU A 24 -11.71 -0.47 -7.04
C GLU A 24 -12.44 -1.81 -7.00
N SER A 25 -12.24 -2.55 -5.92
CA SER A 25 -12.71 -3.93 -5.81
C SER A 25 -13.29 -4.21 -4.44
N VAL A 26 -14.25 -5.13 -4.41
CA VAL A 26 -14.88 -5.63 -3.19
C VAL A 26 -14.80 -7.14 -3.24
N GLU A 27 -13.98 -7.72 -2.36
CA GLU A 27 -13.71 -9.15 -2.38
C GLU A 27 -13.68 -9.73 -0.97
N THR A 28 -13.91 -11.04 -0.86
CA THR A 28 -13.67 -11.74 0.42
C THR A 28 -12.17 -11.87 0.61
N VAL A 29 -11.62 -11.11 1.55
CA VAL A 29 -10.17 -11.08 1.82
C VAL A 29 -9.71 -12.24 2.71
N PHE A 30 -10.58 -12.72 3.60
CA PHE A 30 -10.38 -13.96 4.35
C PHE A 30 -11.69 -14.40 5.04
N GLU A 31 -11.72 -15.65 5.50
CA GLU A 31 -12.85 -16.20 6.24
C GLU A 31 -12.48 -16.48 7.71
N LEU A 32 -13.34 -16.04 8.62
CA LEU A 32 -13.33 -16.44 10.02
C LEU A 32 -14.28 -17.63 10.22
N PRO A 33 -14.15 -18.39 11.32
CA PRO A 33 -15.08 -19.49 11.62
C PRO A 33 -16.56 -19.07 11.67
N THR A 34 -16.85 -17.80 11.91
CA THR A 34 -18.20 -17.27 12.12
C THR A 34 -18.62 -16.18 11.14
N ALA A 35 -17.71 -15.71 10.26
CA ALA A 35 -17.99 -14.60 9.36
C ALA A 35 -17.03 -14.57 8.16
N ARG A 36 -17.50 -14.10 7.01
CA ARG A 36 -16.65 -13.68 5.91
C ARG A 36 -16.19 -12.25 6.14
N VAL A 37 -14.95 -11.96 5.77
CA VAL A 37 -14.41 -10.60 5.82
C VAL A 37 -14.31 -10.09 4.39
N GLU A 38 -15.14 -9.10 4.08
CA GLU A 38 -15.14 -8.42 2.79
C GLU A 38 -14.27 -7.17 2.89
N GLY A 39 -13.33 -7.02 1.96
CA GLY A 39 -12.49 -5.84 1.84
C GLY A 39 -12.89 -5.01 0.63
N ALA A 40 -13.30 -3.76 0.86
CA ALA A 40 -13.48 -2.76 -0.18
C ALA A 40 -12.16 -2.00 -0.36
N THR A 41 -11.43 -2.28 -1.43
CA THR A 41 -10.06 -1.82 -1.69
C THR A 41 -10.04 -0.79 -2.81
N LYS A 42 -9.28 0.29 -2.60
CA LYS A 42 -8.86 1.24 -3.65
C LYS A 42 -7.37 1.08 -3.90
N VAL A 43 -6.98 0.96 -5.16
CA VAL A 43 -5.59 0.80 -5.60
C VAL A 43 -5.13 2.03 -6.38
N TYR A 44 -3.99 2.59 -5.98
CA TYR A 44 -3.39 3.76 -6.63
C TYR A 44 -2.02 3.43 -7.22
N ASP A 45 -1.84 3.80 -8.49
CA ASP A 45 -0.56 3.81 -9.19
C ASP A 45 -0.04 5.25 -9.28
N ALA A 46 1.28 5.43 -9.23
CA ALA A 46 1.88 6.74 -9.44
C ALA A 46 2.08 7.00 -10.93
N ALA A 47 0.97 7.34 -11.60
CA ALA A 47 0.90 7.53 -13.03
C ALA A 47 1.96 8.50 -13.56
N GLU A 48 2.18 9.64 -12.89
CA GLU A 48 3.21 10.60 -13.32
C GLU A 48 4.64 10.04 -13.22
N THR A 49 4.92 9.24 -12.17
CA THR A 49 6.22 8.56 -12.03
C THR A 49 6.40 7.53 -13.13
N ARG A 50 5.36 6.74 -13.41
CA ARG A 50 5.36 5.70 -14.44
C ARG A 50 5.54 6.29 -15.84
N GLU A 51 4.82 7.37 -16.15
CA GLU A 51 4.97 8.10 -17.40
C GLU A 51 6.38 8.71 -17.53
N ALA A 52 6.89 9.37 -16.49
CA ALA A 52 8.23 9.95 -16.52
C ALA A 52 9.33 8.92 -16.76
N VAL A 53 9.24 7.71 -16.17
CA VAL A 53 10.20 6.64 -16.47
C VAL A 53 10.03 6.11 -17.89
N ARG A 54 8.79 5.92 -18.35
CA ARG A 54 8.50 5.47 -19.72
C ARG A 54 9.07 6.43 -20.75
N ASP A 55 8.91 7.74 -20.55
CA ASP A 55 9.43 8.76 -21.45
C ASP A 55 10.96 8.83 -21.44
N ALA A 56 11.59 8.59 -20.28
CA ALA A 56 13.03 8.66 -20.13
C ALA A 56 13.76 7.43 -20.70
N VAL A 57 13.26 6.23 -20.43
CA VAL A 57 13.98 4.96 -20.71
C VAL A 57 13.10 3.86 -21.31
N GLY A 58 11.83 4.14 -21.60
CA GLY A 58 10.91 3.19 -22.25
C GLY A 58 10.40 2.07 -21.34
N LEU A 59 10.69 2.09 -20.04
CA LEU A 59 10.24 1.09 -19.09
C LEU A 59 8.89 1.45 -18.50
N ASP A 60 7.99 0.46 -18.43
CA ASP A 60 6.62 0.64 -17.96
C ASP A 60 6.29 -0.31 -16.82
N HIS A 61 6.73 0.04 -15.62
CA HIS A 61 6.45 -0.71 -14.38
C HIS A 61 5.69 0.15 -13.37
N GLN A 62 5.02 -0.53 -12.43
CA GLN A 62 4.46 0.14 -11.26
C GLN A 62 5.59 0.38 -10.24
N TRP A 63 6.26 1.52 -10.38
CA TRP A 63 7.44 1.88 -9.57
C TRP A 63 7.15 2.12 -8.09
N ARG A 64 5.92 2.57 -7.80
CA ARG A 64 5.39 2.77 -6.46
C ARG A 64 3.88 2.64 -6.49
N PHE A 65 3.30 2.18 -5.40
CA PHE A 65 1.86 1.92 -5.31
C PHE A 65 1.35 2.18 -3.91
N PHE A 66 0.05 2.45 -3.80
CA PHE A 66 -0.65 2.66 -2.54
C PHE A 66 -2.02 2.01 -2.58
N PHE A 67 -2.43 1.41 -1.47
CA PHE A 67 -3.74 0.80 -1.29
C PHE A 67 -4.39 1.26 -0.01
N ALA A 68 -5.70 1.40 -0.04
CA ALA A 68 -6.53 1.57 1.14
C ALA A 68 -7.70 0.59 1.09
N THR A 69 -7.94 -0.12 2.18
CA THR A 69 -9.03 -1.09 2.30
C THR A 69 -9.86 -0.83 3.54
N ALA A 70 -11.18 -0.81 3.39
CA ALA A 70 -12.13 -0.88 4.50
C ALA A 70 -12.67 -2.32 4.62
N LEU A 71 -12.66 -2.88 5.84
CA LEU A 71 -13.19 -4.22 6.07
C LEU A 71 -14.59 -4.19 6.65
N SER A 72 -15.41 -5.13 6.18
CA SER A 72 -16.72 -5.44 6.73
C SER A 72 -16.84 -6.93 7.01
N PHE A 73 -17.73 -7.30 7.94
CA PHE A 73 -17.90 -8.68 8.41
C PHE A 73 -19.33 -9.13 8.13
N THR A 74 -19.47 -10.25 7.44
CA THR A 74 -20.76 -10.80 7.01
C THR A 74 -20.90 -12.27 7.46
N PRO A 75 -21.82 -12.59 8.41
CA PRO A 75 -22.61 -11.66 9.21
C PRO A 75 -21.73 -10.81 10.14
N SER A 76 -22.32 -9.75 10.72
CA SER A 76 -21.62 -8.94 11.72
C SER A 76 -21.13 -9.81 12.88
N LEU A 77 -20.01 -9.38 13.48
CA LEU A 77 -19.37 -10.12 14.56
C LEU A 77 -20.34 -10.40 15.71
N ALA A 78 -20.28 -11.61 16.25
CA ALA A 78 -21.14 -12.03 17.34
C ALA A 78 -20.96 -11.13 18.58
N PRO A 79 -22.03 -10.88 19.36
CA PRO A 79 -21.93 -10.16 20.62
C PRO A 79 -20.83 -10.76 21.52
N GLY A 80 -19.97 -9.90 22.07
CA GLY A 80 -18.83 -10.30 22.91
C GLY A 80 -17.51 -10.52 22.14
N ILE A 81 -17.53 -10.59 20.81
CA ILE A 81 -16.31 -10.55 19.99
C ILE A 81 -16.00 -9.10 19.63
N GLY A 82 -15.17 -8.47 20.46
CA GLY A 82 -14.72 -7.10 20.23
C GLY A 82 -13.60 -7.00 19.18
N PRO A 83 -13.39 -5.83 18.56
CA PRO A 83 -12.33 -5.61 17.57
C PRO A 83 -10.93 -6.00 18.05
N ALA A 84 -10.63 -5.80 19.34
CA ALA A 84 -9.35 -6.18 19.93
C ALA A 84 -9.03 -7.67 19.84
N MET A 85 -10.05 -8.54 19.79
CA MET A 85 -9.90 -10.00 19.67
C MET A 85 -9.50 -10.41 18.24
N ILE A 86 -9.99 -9.70 17.22
CA ILE A 86 -9.80 -10.06 15.81
C ILE A 86 -8.65 -9.28 15.17
N LEU A 87 -8.31 -8.11 15.71
CA LEU A 87 -7.23 -7.26 15.20
C LEU A 87 -5.90 -8.02 14.99
N PRO A 88 -5.48 -8.98 15.83
CA PRO A 88 -4.29 -9.80 15.54
C PRO A 88 -4.43 -10.63 14.26
N THR A 89 -5.58 -11.26 14.03
CA THR A 89 -5.87 -12.04 12.82
C THR A 89 -5.89 -11.13 11.61
N VAL A 90 -6.66 -10.02 11.64
CA VAL A 90 -6.70 -9.05 10.52
C VAL A 90 -5.30 -8.55 10.16
N ARG A 91 -4.45 -8.29 11.17
CA ARG A 91 -3.06 -7.90 10.95
C ARG A 91 -2.23 -8.98 10.28
N SER A 92 -2.42 -10.23 10.67
CA SER A 92 -1.73 -11.37 10.07
C SER A 92 -2.14 -11.51 8.60
N GLU A 93 -3.44 -11.51 8.33
CA GLU A 93 -3.98 -11.63 6.97
C GLU A 93 -3.53 -10.47 6.08
N ALA A 94 -3.62 -9.22 6.56
CA ALA A 94 -3.14 -8.05 5.82
C ALA A 94 -1.63 -8.12 5.51
N GLN A 95 -0.83 -8.65 6.44
CA GLN A 95 0.61 -8.84 6.24
C GLN A 95 0.94 -9.96 5.24
N SER A 96 0.15 -11.04 5.23
CA SER A 96 0.28 -12.10 4.24
C SER A 96 -0.14 -11.61 2.87
N ALA A 97 -1.33 -11.02 2.76
CA ALA A 97 -1.85 -10.47 1.51
C ALA A 97 -0.91 -9.44 0.90
N PHE A 98 -0.31 -8.55 1.70
CA PHE A 98 0.68 -7.60 1.18
C PHE A 98 1.96 -8.26 0.67
N ALA A 99 2.40 -9.37 1.27
CA ALA A 99 3.55 -10.13 0.79
C ALA A 99 3.23 -10.88 -0.50
N ASP A 100 2.03 -11.45 -0.60
CA ASP A 100 1.55 -12.13 -1.80
C ASP A 100 1.41 -11.12 -2.96
N GLU A 101 0.86 -9.94 -2.69
CA GLU A 101 0.72 -8.82 -3.63
C GLU A 101 2.08 -8.29 -4.15
N LEU A 102 3.15 -8.39 -3.34
CA LEU A 102 4.52 -8.14 -3.80
C LEU A 102 5.00 -9.26 -4.73
N ALA A 103 4.77 -10.51 -4.37
CA ALA A 103 5.17 -11.65 -5.18
C ALA A 103 4.45 -11.69 -6.54
N ASP A 104 3.16 -11.36 -6.57
CA ASP A 104 2.34 -11.30 -7.79
C ASP A 104 2.79 -10.19 -8.75
N ARG A 105 3.44 -9.15 -8.23
CA ARG A 105 4.14 -8.12 -9.04
C ARG A 105 5.51 -8.56 -9.54
N GLY A 106 5.94 -9.76 -9.21
CA GLY A 106 7.26 -10.29 -9.57
C GLY A 106 8.37 -9.89 -8.61
N PHE A 107 8.07 -9.27 -7.46
CA PHE A 107 9.11 -9.02 -6.47
C PHE A 107 9.56 -10.32 -5.82
N GLU A 108 10.87 -10.42 -5.60
CA GLU A 108 11.53 -11.52 -4.93
C GLU A 108 12.21 -11.03 -3.64
N SER A 109 12.83 -11.95 -2.90
CA SER A 109 13.54 -11.66 -1.64
C SER A 109 12.67 -10.85 -0.65
N ILE A 110 11.41 -11.24 -0.53
CA ILE A 110 10.41 -10.52 0.28
C ILE A 110 10.68 -10.77 1.77
N ASP A 111 11.19 -9.75 2.45
CA ASP A 111 11.61 -9.81 3.85
C ASP A 111 10.77 -8.91 4.75
N ARG A 112 10.33 -9.47 5.88
CA ARG A 112 9.58 -8.72 6.90
C ARG A 112 10.54 -7.97 7.82
N GLY A 113 10.48 -6.64 7.76
CA GLY A 113 11.26 -5.74 8.59
C GLY A 113 10.64 -5.41 9.95
N ARG A 114 10.98 -4.22 10.44
CA ARG A 114 10.57 -3.72 11.77
C ARG A 114 9.10 -3.35 11.84
N THR A 115 8.62 -3.12 13.06
CA THR A 115 7.27 -2.60 13.32
C THR A 115 7.37 -1.18 13.86
N GLU A 116 6.60 -0.28 13.27
CA GLU A 116 6.52 1.12 13.65
C GLU A 116 5.13 1.48 14.15
N ARG A 117 5.05 2.40 15.11
CA ARG A 117 3.78 2.89 15.65
C ARG A 117 3.54 4.28 15.12
N VAL A 118 2.40 4.46 14.46
CA VAL A 118 1.97 5.77 13.97
C VAL A 118 0.57 6.08 14.50
N ARG A 119 0.28 7.38 14.56
CA ARG A 119 -1.08 7.87 14.79
C ARG A 119 -1.62 8.29 13.43
N VAL A 120 -2.77 7.76 13.06
CA VAL A 120 -3.50 8.18 11.86
C VAL A 120 -4.27 9.46 12.17
N ASP A 121 -4.70 10.19 11.15
CA ASP A 121 -5.33 11.51 11.26
C ASP A 121 -6.66 11.43 12.02
N SER A 122 -7.37 10.29 11.96
CA SER A 122 -8.54 10.00 12.80
C SER A 122 -8.23 9.95 14.31
N GLY A 123 -6.95 9.87 14.69
CA GLY A 123 -6.50 9.68 16.06
C GLY A 123 -6.34 8.21 16.48
N ASP A 124 -6.57 7.25 15.62
CA ASP A 124 -6.31 5.84 15.94
C ASP A 124 -4.81 5.52 15.92
N ARG A 125 -4.45 4.42 16.60
CA ARG A 125 -3.06 3.93 16.63
C ARG A 125 -2.90 2.77 15.65
N ALA A 126 -2.16 3.01 14.57
CA ALA A 126 -1.75 1.97 13.65
C ALA A 126 -0.38 1.39 14.03
N ARG A 127 -0.22 0.08 13.79
CA ARG A 127 1.09 -0.57 13.79
C ARG A 127 1.42 -0.89 12.35
N LEU A 128 2.46 -0.26 11.83
CA LEU A 128 2.96 -0.50 10.48
C LEU A 128 4.03 -1.58 10.53
N ARG A 129 3.96 -2.54 9.61
CA ARG A 129 5.02 -3.52 9.37
C ARG A 129 5.76 -3.12 8.09
N THR A 130 7.08 -3.02 8.17
CA THR A 130 7.94 -2.78 7.01
C THR A 130 8.23 -4.09 6.29
N TYR A 131 8.38 -4.01 4.98
CA TYR A 131 8.83 -5.04 4.05
C TYR A 131 9.93 -4.47 3.17
N SER A 132 10.86 -5.32 2.77
CA SER A 132 11.79 -5.08 1.67
C SER A 132 11.61 -6.17 0.63
N ALA A 133 11.79 -5.82 -0.64
CA ALA A 133 11.77 -6.78 -1.74
C ALA A 133 12.55 -6.20 -2.93
N SER A 134 12.88 -7.05 -3.90
CA SER A 134 13.65 -6.68 -5.09
C SER A 134 13.02 -7.21 -6.36
N LEU A 135 13.07 -6.44 -7.45
CA LEU A 135 12.59 -6.83 -8.77
C LEU A 135 13.74 -6.66 -9.77
N ASP A 136 14.11 -7.72 -10.46
CA ASP A 136 15.13 -7.66 -11.51
C ASP A 136 14.53 -7.11 -12.81
N LEU A 137 15.08 -5.98 -13.28
CA LEU A 137 14.70 -5.32 -14.52
C LEU A 137 15.65 -5.77 -15.63
N GLU A 138 15.41 -6.97 -16.15
CA GLU A 138 16.29 -7.62 -17.16
C GLU A 138 16.56 -6.72 -18.38
N ALA A 139 15.59 -5.90 -18.78
CA ALA A 139 15.71 -4.99 -19.92
C ALA A 139 16.84 -3.95 -19.78
N VAL A 140 17.25 -3.62 -18.55
CA VAL A 140 18.29 -2.63 -18.24
C VAL A 140 19.39 -3.16 -17.32
N ASP A 141 19.39 -4.45 -16.98
CA ASP A 141 20.36 -5.11 -16.09
C ASP A 141 20.52 -4.39 -14.74
N VAL A 142 19.39 -4.04 -14.13
CA VAL A 142 19.31 -3.32 -12.84
C VAL A 142 18.28 -3.99 -11.94
N THR A 143 18.57 -4.07 -10.65
CA THR A 143 17.60 -4.54 -9.64
C THR A 143 16.92 -3.36 -8.95
N LEU A 144 15.59 -3.28 -9.06
CA LEU A 144 14.75 -2.35 -8.30
C LEU A 144 14.52 -2.89 -6.90
N SER A 145 15.12 -2.27 -5.89
CA SER A 145 14.83 -2.55 -4.49
C SER A 145 13.75 -1.59 -3.97
N ILE A 146 12.82 -2.12 -3.17
CA ILE A 146 11.71 -1.36 -2.60
C ILE A 146 11.65 -1.50 -1.08
N THR A 147 11.05 -0.49 -0.46
CA THR A 147 10.54 -0.54 0.91
C THR A 147 9.02 -0.42 0.87
N GLY A 148 8.32 -1.37 1.49
CA GLY A 148 6.85 -1.41 1.54
C GLY A 148 6.33 -1.44 2.96
N TRP A 149 5.26 -0.70 3.26
CA TRP A 149 4.63 -0.65 4.58
C TRP A 149 3.20 -1.14 4.51
N VAL A 150 2.76 -1.89 5.52
CA VAL A 150 1.36 -2.28 5.70
C VAL A 150 0.92 -1.99 7.14
N GLY A 151 -0.23 -1.32 7.27
CA GLY A 151 -0.79 -0.89 8.54
C GLY A 151 -2.23 -1.33 8.72
N VAL A 152 -2.57 -1.75 9.94
CA VAL A 152 -3.95 -2.06 10.33
C VAL A 152 -4.31 -1.37 11.64
N TRP A 153 -5.45 -0.69 11.63
CA TRP A 153 -6.07 -0.07 12.79
C TRP A 153 -7.58 -0.28 12.80
N HIS A 154 -8.19 0.06 13.92
CA HIS A 154 -9.63 0.01 14.12
C HIS A 154 -10.09 1.28 14.81
N GLY A 155 -10.88 2.09 14.10
CA GLY A 155 -11.57 3.27 14.62
C GLY A 155 -13.07 3.00 14.71
N ASP A 156 -13.83 3.52 13.74
CA ASP A 156 -15.24 3.19 13.49
C ASP A 156 -15.44 1.87 12.71
N GLY A 157 -14.35 1.33 12.16
CA GLY A 157 -14.24 0.03 11.55
C GLY A 157 -12.78 -0.33 11.33
N PHE A 158 -12.53 -1.52 10.78
CA PHE A 158 -11.17 -1.92 10.41
C PHE A 158 -10.76 -1.23 9.11
N ARG A 159 -9.54 -0.69 9.13
CA ARG A 159 -8.88 -0.11 7.96
C ARG A 159 -7.52 -0.73 7.78
N ILE A 160 -7.16 -0.95 6.52
CA ILE A 160 -5.84 -1.34 6.08
C ILE A 160 -5.34 -0.24 5.14
N ALA A 161 -4.10 0.17 5.30
CA ALA A 161 -3.41 0.93 4.26
C ALA A 161 -2.02 0.36 4.07
N ALA A 162 -1.61 0.26 2.81
CA ALA A 162 -0.34 -0.29 2.44
C ALA A 162 0.22 0.39 1.20
N GLY A 163 1.51 0.20 0.93
CA GLY A 163 2.14 0.69 -0.28
C GLY A 163 3.62 0.41 -0.28
N ALA A 164 4.26 0.57 -1.42
CA ALA A 164 5.70 0.43 -1.55
C ALA A 164 6.30 1.50 -2.45
N TYR A 165 7.57 1.79 -2.22
CA TYR A 165 8.34 2.77 -2.94
C TYR A 165 9.80 2.32 -3.13
N PRO A 166 10.51 2.87 -4.13
CA PRO A 166 11.93 2.57 -4.35
C PRO A 166 12.82 2.99 -3.18
N ASP A 167 13.79 2.16 -2.82
CA ASP A 167 14.76 2.45 -1.74
C ASP A 167 15.89 3.42 -2.16
N GLN A 168 15.88 3.84 -3.42
CA GLN A 168 16.74 4.88 -4.00
C GLN A 168 15.97 5.70 -5.05
N SER A 169 16.51 6.82 -5.50
CA SER A 169 15.85 7.60 -6.55
C SER A 169 15.87 6.85 -7.89
N LEU A 170 14.76 6.92 -8.64
CA LEU A 170 14.63 6.26 -9.94
C LEU A 170 15.62 6.84 -10.95
N SER A 171 15.92 8.14 -10.87
CA SER A 171 16.95 8.75 -11.71
C SER A 171 18.33 8.13 -11.52
N SER A 172 18.69 7.81 -10.28
CA SER A 172 19.99 7.20 -9.96
C SER A 172 20.00 5.72 -10.32
N LEU A 173 18.90 5.03 -10.03
CA LEU A 173 18.72 3.61 -10.36
C LEU A 173 18.85 3.33 -11.85
N LEU A 174 18.18 4.14 -12.67
CA LEU A 174 18.08 3.94 -14.11
C LEU A 174 19.09 4.81 -14.89
N ALA A 175 20.04 5.45 -14.20
CA ALA A 175 21.06 6.32 -14.79
C ALA A 175 20.49 7.38 -15.77
N ILE A 176 19.34 7.98 -15.43
CA ILE A 176 18.62 8.92 -16.31
C ILE A 176 19.35 10.25 -16.37
N GLU A 177 19.72 10.67 -17.58
CA GLU A 177 20.29 11.99 -17.84
C GLU A 177 19.19 13.06 -17.83
N ASN A 178 19.39 14.16 -17.09
CA ASN A 178 18.41 15.25 -16.94
C ASN A 178 17.01 14.81 -16.46
N PRO A 179 16.91 14.11 -15.31
CA PRO A 179 15.64 13.59 -14.82
C PRO A 179 14.67 14.71 -14.45
N SER A 180 13.36 14.49 -14.63
CA SER A 180 12.32 15.35 -14.06
C SER A 180 12.36 15.34 -12.52
N GLU A 181 11.69 16.29 -11.87
CA GLU A 181 11.66 16.36 -10.40
C GLU A 181 11.08 15.09 -9.77
N THR A 182 10.05 14.50 -10.38
CA THR A 182 9.40 13.26 -9.92
C THR A 182 10.40 12.10 -9.83
N LEU A 183 11.34 11.99 -10.77
CA LEU A 183 12.35 10.92 -10.78
C LEU A 183 13.53 11.17 -9.84
N ARG A 184 13.71 12.41 -9.37
CA ARG A 184 14.76 12.80 -8.41
C ARG A 184 14.37 12.55 -6.95
N ARG A 185 13.11 12.17 -6.68
CA ARG A 185 12.62 11.92 -5.32
C ARG A 185 13.53 10.95 -4.57
N THR A 186 13.89 11.35 -3.36
CA THR A 186 14.73 10.54 -2.48
C THR A 186 13.87 9.49 -1.75
N PRO A 187 14.50 8.46 -1.17
CA PRO A 187 13.78 7.48 -0.35
C PRO A 187 13.01 8.12 0.81
N SER A 188 13.56 9.19 1.39
CA SER A 188 12.92 9.95 2.46
C SER A 188 11.67 10.70 1.98
N ASP A 189 11.68 11.21 0.75
CA ASP A 189 10.51 11.89 0.16
C ASP A 189 9.38 10.87 -0.07
N TYR A 190 9.71 9.72 -0.66
CA TYR A 190 8.75 8.63 -0.84
C TYR A 190 8.20 8.12 0.48
N GLN A 191 9.07 7.89 1.46
CA GLN A 191 8.67 7.43 2.79
C GLN A 191 7.70 8.40 3.45
N SER A 192 8.01 9.71 3.38
CA SER A 192 7.18 10.75 4.01
C SER A 192 5.81 10.84 3.35
N GLU A 193 5.77 10.83 2.02
CA GLU A 193 4.52 10.85 1.26
C GLU A 193 3.66 9.61 1.54
N LEU A 194 4.23 8.40 1.46
CA LEU A 194 3.49 7.17 1.75
C LEU A 194 2.95 7.17 3.19
N LEU A 195 3.73 7.67 4.14
CA LEU A 195 3.29 7.84 5.52
C LEU A 195 2.08 8.75 5.64
N ASP A 196 2.10 9.89 4.96
CA ASP A 196 1.03 10.87 5.00
C ASP A 196 -0.22 10.36 4.31
N LEU A 197 -0.09 9.54 3.25
CA LEU A 197 -1.21 8.82 2.64
C LEU A 197 -1.81 7.79 3.59
N ILE A 198 -0.98 6.92 4.18
CA ILE A 198 -1.42 5.90 5.16
C ILE A 198 -2.15 6.55 6.34
N ARG A 199 -1.65 7.68 6.85
CA ARG A 199 -2.25 8.38 8.00
C ARG A 199 -3.60 9.01 7.69
N ALA A 200 -3.82 9.41 6.45
CA ALA A 200 -5.04 10.10 6.05
C ALA A 200 -6.21 9.16 5.70
N VAL A 201 -5.99 7.84 5.68
CA VAL A 201 -7.06 6.87 5.43
C VAL A 201 -8.03 6.82 6.62
N ALA A 202 -9.33 6.90 6.32
CA ALA A 202 -10.42 6.85 7.29
C ALA A 202 -11.53 5.88 6.89
#